data_AF-A0A2M6ITA2-F1
#
_entry.id   AF-A0A2M6ITA2-F1
#
_cell.length_a   1.000
_cell.length_b   1.000
_cell.length_c   1.000
_cell.angle_alpha   90.00
_cell.angle_beta   90.00
_cell.angle_gamma   90.00
#
_symmetry.space_group_name_H-M   'P 1'
#
loop_
_entity.id
_entity.type
_entity.pdbx_description
1 polymer ?
#
loop_
_entity_poly.entity_id
_entity_poly.type
_entity_poly.pdbx_seq_one_letter_code
_entity_poly.pdbx_strand_id
1 'polypeptide(L)'
;MGKILKYGEVSDVFNNGAVRLVKKGSGKWNGAIHEVFIAYRKPGKINAVLDHYSHQTLKEFVKKVNLYSNYRAKELHDKGMRTSWLELIFIPLFKFFYTYFYKQGFRDGAQGFIYSFIMSFHSFLVKSKLYNMSV
;
A
#
# COMPACT_ATOMS: atom_id res chain seq x y z
N MET A 1 2.54 -1.67 -15.21
CA MET A 1 1.57 -0.83 -15.95
C MET A 1 2.26 0.48 -16.30
N GLY A 2 2.77 0.64 -17.52
CA GLY A 2 3.81 1.62 -17.89
C GLY A 2 3.53 3.13 -17.79
N LYS A 3 2.58 3.58 -16.96
CA LYS A 3 2.34 4.99 -16.66
C LYS A 3 2.76 5.28 -15.22
N ILE A 4 3.52 6.36 -15.02
CA ILE A 4 3.85 6.87 -13.68
C ILE A 4 2.57 7.44 -13.06
N LEU A 5 2.21 6.92 -11.89
CA LEU A 5 1.10 7.44 -11.07
C LEU A 5 1.61 8.57 -10.17
N LYS A 6 0.86 9.66 -10.09
CA LYS A 6 1.24 10.86 -9.32
C LYS A 6 0.23 11.19 -8.21
N TYR A 7 -1.00 10.71 -8.35
CA TYR A 7 -2.11 10.97 -7.44
C TYR A 7 -2.59 9.67 -6.76
N GLY A 8 -3.56 9.75 -5.87
CA GLY A 8 -3.97 8.62 -5.05
C GLY A 8 -2.98 8.35 -3.92
N GLU A 9 -2.89 7.09 -3.46
CA GLU A 9 -2.01 6.72 -2.33
C GLU A 9 -0.52 6.87 -2.63
N VAL A 10 -0.13 6.87 -3.90
CA VAL A 10 1.28 7.02 -4.29
C VAL A 10 1.76 8.47 -4.22
N SER A 11 0.84 9.44 -4.08
CA SER A 11 1.17 10.88 -4.07
C SER A 11 2.16 11.26 -2.97
N ASP A 12 2.04 10.66 -1.79
CA ASP A 12 2.92 10.96 -0.66
C ASP A 12 4.37 10.53 -0.97
N VAL A 13 4.55 9.36 -1.59
CA VAL A 13 5.86 8.85 -2.02
C VAL A 13 6.38 9.62 -3.23
N PHE A 14 5.49 10.01 -4.16
CA PHE A 14 5.86 10.79 -5.33
C PHE A 14 6.42 12.18 -4.94
N ASN A 15 5.81 12.85 -3.97
CA ASN A 15 6.21 14.19 -3.55
C ASN A 15 7.37 14.20 -2.55
N ASN A 16 7.42 13.22 -1.63
CA ASN A 16 8.40 13.21 -0.54
C ASN A 16 9.58 12.27 -0.78
N GLY A 17 9.47 11.35 -1.73
CA GLY A 17 10.44 10.30 -1.96
C GLY A 17 10.35 9.17 -0.93
N ALA A 18 11.18 8.15 -1.12
CA ALA A 18 11.36 7.05 -0.18
C ALA A 18 12.85 6.93 0.19
N VAL A 19 13.14 6.50 1.43
CA VAL A 19 14.52 6.21 1.83
C VAL A 19 15.00 4.97 1.09
N ARG A 20 16.06 5.11 0.31
CA ARG A 20 16.63 4.03 -0.51
C ARG A 20 18.10 3.75 -0.26
N LEU A 21 18.87 4.76 0.17
CA LEU A 21 20.27 4.61 0.54
C LEU A 21 20.42 4.74 2.05
N VAL A 22 21.00 3.71 2.66
CA VAL A 22 21.18 3.61 4.11
C VAL A 22 22.64 3.29 4.42
N LYS A 23 23.24 4.02 5.35
CA LYS A 23 24.57 3.69 5.89
C LYS A 23 24.39 2.71 7.04
N LYS A 24 25.20 1.64 7.10
CA LYS A 24 25.15 0.69 8.22
C LYS A 24 25.28 1.43 9.56
N GLY A 25 24.37 1.15 10.50
CA GLY A 25 24.32 1.79 11.80
C GLY A 25 23.62 3.16 11.85
N SER A 26 23.07 3.67 10.74
CA SER A 26 22.41 4.99 10.71
C SER A 26 20.92 4.97 11.12
N GLY A 27 20.42 3.85 11.63
CA GLY A 27 19.02 3.67 11.98
C GLY A 27 18.66 2.21 12.27
N LYS A 28 17.36 1.94 12.41
CA LYS A 28 16.81 0.60 12.64
C LYS A 28 15.64 0.34 11.71
N TRP A 29 15.45 -0.91 11.31
CA TRP A 29 14.23 -1.35 10.65
C TRP A 29 13.14 -1.57 11.68
N ASN A 30 11.91 -1.14 11.37
CA ASN A 30 10.75 -1.31 12.23
C ASN A 30 9.58 -1.91 11.46
N GLY A 31 8.96 -2.95 12.00
CA GLY A 31 7.86 -3.69 11.39
C GLY A 31 8.24 -5.13 11.06
N ALA A 32 7.26 -6.05 11.05
CA ALA A 32 7.54 -7.48 10.83
C ALA A 32 7.53 -7.89 9.34
N ILE A 33 6.83 -7.14 8.48
CA ILE A 33 6.62 -7.51 7.07
C ILE A 33 6.69 -6.28 6.13
N HIS A 34 6.35 -5.08 6.64
CA HIS A 34 6.55 -3.80 5.97
C HIS A 34 7.59 -2.99 6.75
N GLU A 35 8.81 -3.52 6.80
CA GLU A 35 9.91 -2.85 7.51
C GLU A 35 10.13 -1.45 6.94
N VAL A 36 9.94 -0.44 7.79
CA VAL A 36 10.27 0.94 7.48
C VAL A 36 11.62 1.24 8.15
N PHE A 37 12.55 1.79 7.39
CA PHE A 37 13.81 2.24 7.94
C PHE A 37 13.61 3.54 8.73
N ILE A 38 13.82 3.48 10.04
CA ILE A 38 13.82 4.63 10.94
C ILE A 38 15.24 5.14 11.06
N ALA A 39 15.54 6.22 10.35
CA ALA A 39 16.83 6.89 10.41
C ALA A 39 16.96 7.69 11.72
N TYR A 40 18.13 7.63 12.37
CA TYR A 40 18.40 8.44 13.56
C TYR A 40 18.54 9.93 13.27
N ARG A 41 18.78 10.28 12.00
CA ARG A 41 18.87 11.66 11.52
C ARG A 41 17.98 11.82 10.29
N LYS A 42 17.53 13.04 10.02
CA LYS A 42 16.71 13.36 8.84
C LYS A 42 17.46 12.97 7.56
N PRO A 43 16.91 12.09 6.70
CA PRO A 43 17.52 11.74 5.43
C PRO A 43 17.65 12.97 4.51
N GLY A 44 18.77 13.04 3.78
CA GLY A 44 18.92 14.00 2.68
C GLY A 44 18.10 13.59 1.46
N LYS A 45 17.83 14.55 0.56
CA LYS A 45 17.21 14.28 -0.75
C LYS A 45 18.30 14.25 -1.82
N ILE A 46 18.24 13.26 -2.70
CA ILE A 46 19.06 13.23 -3.91
C ILE A 46 18.23 13.89 -5.02
N ASN A 47 18.85 14.80 -5.77
CA ASN A 47 18.21 15.43 -6.92
C ASN A 47 18.29 14.49 -8.14
N ALA A 48 17.67 13.32 -8.03
CA ALA A 48 17.57 12.32 -9.08
C ALA A 48 16.22 11.59 -8.98
N VAL A 49 15.70 11.15 -10.12
CA VAL A 49 14.48 10.34 -10.18
C VAL A 49 14.85 8.87 -10.10
N LEU A 50 14.13 8.12 -9.27
CA LEU A 50 14.21 6.66 -9.23
C LEU A 50 12.90 6.09 -9.78
N ASP A 51 12.96 5.54 -10.99
CA ASP A 51 11.81 4.86 -11.56
C ASP A 51 11.54 3.54 -10.82
N HIS A 52 10.41 3.48 -10.12
CA HIS A 52 10.02 2.30 -9.35
C HIS A 52 8.88 1.55 -10.04
N TYR A 53 9.24 0.59 -10.89
CA TYR A 53 8.28 -0.30 -11.54
C TYR A 53 7.95 -1.50 -10.64
N SER A 54 7.12 -1.29 -9.61
CA SER A 54 6.77 -2.36 -8.66
C SER A 54 6.11 -3.57 -9.32
N HIS A 55 5.38 -3.35 -10.43
CA HIS A 55 4.68 -4.39 -11.19
C HIS A 55 4.67 -4.02 -12.68
N GLN A 56 5.22 -4.89 -13.52
CA GLN A 56 5.26 -4.66 -14.95
C GLN A 56 3.88 -4.94 -15.56
N THR A 57 3.18 -5.96 -15.04
CA THR A 57 1.87 -6.40 -15.53
C THR A 57 0.76 -6.30 -14.47
N LEU A 58 -0.51 -6.27 -14.92
CA LEU A 58 -1.67 -6.37 -14.03
C LEU A 58 -1.68 -7.70 -13.27
N LYS A 59 -1.29 -8.80 -13.93
CA LYS A 59 -1.17 -10.14 -13.32
C LYS A 59 -0.23 -10.12 -12.11
N GLU A 60 0.95 -9.54 -12.27
CA GLU A 60 1.90 -9.37 -11.16
C GLU A 60 1.36 -8.50 -10.04
N PHE A 61 0.64 -7.43 -10.39
CA PHE A 61 0.06 -6.54 -9.41
C PHE A 61 -0.97 -7.26 -8.54
N VAL A 62 -1.92 -7.97 -9.16
CA VAL A 62 -2.93 -8.78 -8.46
C VAL A 62 -2.28 -9.89 -7.63
N LYS A 63 -1.25 -10.56 -8.17
CA LYS A 63 -0.50 -11.61 -7.42
C LYS A 63 0.11 -11.04 -6.14
N LYS A 64 0.76 -9.87 -6.21
CA LYS A 64 1.32 -9.23 -5.01
C LYS A 64 0.21 -8.76 -4.07
N VAL A 65 -0.86 -8.16 -4.57
CA VAL A 65 -2.02 -7.76 -3.74
C VAL A 65 -2.58 -8.94 -2.95
N ASN A 66 -2.70 -10.12 -3.57
CA ASN A 66 -3.12 -11.32 -2.86
C ASN A 66 -2.10 -11.76 -1.79
N LEU A 67 -0.80 -11.70 -2.11
CA LEU A 67 0.26 -12.05 -1.17
C LEU A 67 0.32 -11.11 0.04
N TYR A 68 0.36 -9.79 -0.20
CA TYR A 68 0.42 -8.78 0.86
C TYR A 68 -0.84 -8.75 1.72
N SER A 69 -2.01 -9.04 1.14
CA SER A 69 -3.23 -9.18 1.94
C SER A 69 -3.20 -10.39 2.87
N ASN A 70 -2.54 -11.50 2.51
CA ASN A 70 -2.31 -12.62 3.44
C ASN A 70 -1.47 -12.17 4.63
N TYR A 71 -0.35 -11.51 4.35
CA TYR A 71 0.55 -11.02 5.39
C TYR A 71 -0.13 -10.04 6.34
N ARG A 72 -0.89 -9.09 5.79
CA ARG A 72 -1.59 -8.10 6.60
C ARG A 72 -2.72 -8.73 7.42
N ALA A 73 -3.48 -9.67 6.86
CA ALA A 73 -4.52 -10.38 7.60
C ALA A 73 -3.91 -11.18 8.77
N LYS A 74 -2.82 -11.91 8.52
CA LYS A 74 -2.09 -12.64 9.56
C LYS A 74 -1.56 -11.71 10.65
N GLU A 75 -0.93 -10.59 10.27
CA GLU A 75 -0.43 -9.60 11.24
C GLU A 75 -1.55 -9.04 12.14
N LEU A 76 -2.73 -8.75 11.57
CA LEU A 76 -3.88 -8.28 12.33
C LEU A 76 -4.41 -9.37 13.28
N HIS A 77 -4.52 -10.60 12.79
CA HIS A 77 -4.94 -11.74 13.59
C HIS A 77 -3.97 -12.01 14.75
N ASP A 78 -2.66 -12.01 14.50
CA ASP A 78 -1.62 -12.20 15.50
C ASP A 78 -1.63 -11.09 16.58
N LYS A 79 -2.21 -9.92 16.27
CA LYS A 79 -2.46 -8.82 17.23
C LYS A 79 -3.80 -8.94 17.98
N GLY A 80 -4.54 -10.03 17.78
CA GLY A 80 -5.87 -10.24 18.38
C GLY A 80 -6.98 -9.37 17.77
N MET A 81 -6.73 -8.72 16.64
CA MET A 81 -7.74 -7.92 15.96
C MET A 81 -8.77 -8.84 15.30
N ARG A 82 -10.05 -8.44 15.36
CA ARG A 82 -11.14 -9.10 14.64
C ARG A 82 -11.74 -8.15 13.62
N THR A 83 -12.58 -8.68 12.74
CA THR A 83 -13.35 -7.88 11.79
C THR A 83 -14.80 -8.33 11.78
N SER A 84 -15.70 -7.38 11.62
CA SER A 84 -17.14 -7.63 11.44
C SER A 84 -17.50 -7.78 9.96
N TRP A 85 -18.70 -8.31 9.68
CA TRP A 85 -19.23 -8.38 8.32
C TRP A 85 -19.49 -7.00 7.71
N LEU A 86 -19.87 -6.01 8.54
CA LEU A 86 -20.04 -4.61 8.10
C LEU A 86 -18.73 -4.04 7.57
N GLU A 87 -17.61 -4.32 8.25
CA GLU A 87 -16.29 -3.89 7.80
C GLU A 87 -15.88 -4.51 6.46
N LEU A 88 -16.38 -5.70 6.10
CA LEU A 88 -16.13 -6.29 4.77
C LEU A 88 -16.70 -5.44 3.64
N ILE A 89 -17.79 -4.71 3.90
CA ILE A 89 -18.47 -3.89 2.90
C ILE A 89 -17.94 -2.46 2.94
N PHE A 90 -17.95 -1.83 4.12
CA PHE A 90 -17.69 -0.40 4.22
C PHE A 90 -16.21 -0.03 4.11
N ILE A 91 -15.28 -0.86 4.59
CA ILE A 91 -13.85 -0.57 4.50
C ILE A 91 -13.34 -0.49 3.05
N PRO A 92 -13.60 -1.47 2.16
CA PRO A 92 -13.15 -1.36 0.77
C PRO A 92 -13.86 -0.24 0.01
N LEU A 93 -15.16 0.00 0.26
CA LEU A 93 -15.87 1.14 -0.34
C LEU A 93 -15.22 2.46 0.06
N PHE A 94 -15.05 2.70 1.37
CA PHE A 94 -14.39 3.90 1.87
C PHE A 94 -12.97 4.03 1.31
N LYS A 95 -12.21 2.93 1.23
CA LYS A 95 -10.87 2.90 0.64
C LYS A 95 -10.86 3.39 -0.81
N PHE A 96 -11.82 2.95 -1.62
CA PHE A 96 -11.95 3.40 -3.00
C PHE A 96 -12.22 4.90 -3.06
N PHE A 97 -13.23 5.39 -2.31
CA PHE A 97 -13.60 6.80 -2.32
C PHE A 97 -12.46 7.69 -1.84
N TYR A 98 -11.77 7.28 -0.78
CA TYR A 98 -10.60 7.97 -0.25
C TYR A 98 -9.47 8.04 -1.28
N THR A 99 -9.15 6.93 -1.94
CA THR A 99 -8.01 6.90 -2.88
C THR A 99 -8.34 7.63 -4.18
N TYR A 100 -9.54 7.41 -4.71
CA TYR A 100 -9.91 7.92 -6.03
C TYR A 100 -10.32 9.39 -5.98
N PHE A 101 -11.20 9.79 -5.05
CA PHE A 101 -11.72 11.16 -4.98
C PHE A 101 -10.90 12.04 -4.04
N TYR A 102 -10.73 11.64 -2.78
CA TYR A 102 -10.08 12.49 -1.78
C TYR A 102 -8.58 12.70 -2.08
N LYS A 103 -7.85 11.61 -2.39
CA LYS A 103 -6.46 11.67 -2.85
C LYS A 103 -6.32 11.98 -4.35
N GLN A 104 -7.41 12.33 -5.02
CA GLN A 104 -7.45 12.78 -6.41
C GLN A 104 -6.86 11.78 -7.42
N GLY A 105 -6.92 10.47 -7.14
CA GLY A 105 -6.45 9.42 -8.05
C GLY A 105 -7.08 9.48 -9.45
N PHE A 106 -8.28 10.06 -9.59
CA PHE A 106 -8.92 10.28 -10.89
C PHE A 106 -8.06 11.12 -11.87
N ARG A 107 -7.13 11.94 -11.37
CA ARG A 107 -6.22 12.76 -12.20
C ARG A 107 -5.20 11.93 -12.97
N ASP A 108 -4.98 10.68 -12.57
CA ASP A 108 -4.16 9.73 -13.33
C ASP A 108 -4.94 8.99 -14.44
N GLY A 109 -6.23 9.30 -14.61
CA GLY A 109 -7.11 8.72 -15.62
C GLY A 109 -7.40 7.24 -15.36
N ALA A 110 -7.47 6.42 -16.42
CA ALA A 110 -7.79 5.00 -16.31
C ALA A 110 -6.84 4.24 -15.36
N GLN A 111 -5.55 4.58 -15.33
CA GLN A 111 -4.58 3.93 -14.45
C GLN A 111 -4.83 4.26 -12.97
N GLY A 112 -5.25 5.50 -12.68
CA GLY A 112 -5.66 5.90 -11.34
C GLY A 112 -6.91 5.18 -10.86
N PHE A 113 -7.89 4.97 -11.75
CA PHE A 113 -9.07 4.16 -11.46
C PHE A 113 -8.71 2.70 -11.18
N ILE A 114 -7.94 2.05 -12.08
CA ILE A 114 -7.48 0.66 -11.93
C ILE A 114 -6.72 0.48 -10.61
N TYR A 115 -5.79 1.39 -10.30
CA TYR A 115 -5.03 1.34 -9.06
C TYR A 115 -5.95 1.47 -7.84
N SER A 116 -6.84 2.48 -7.82
CA SER A 116 -7.76 2.72 -6.70
C SER A 116 -8.69 1.52 -6.46
N PHE A 117 -9.17 0.90 -7.53
CA PHE A 117 -10.00 -0.30 -7.45
C PHE A 117 -9.24 -1.50 -6.90
N ILE A 118 -8.02 -1.74 -7.39
CA ILE A 118 -7.18 -2.85 -6.90
C ILE A 118 -6.78 -2.66 -5.44
N MET A 119 -6.50 -1.42 -5.01
CA MET A 119 -6.20 -1.13 -3.60
C MET A 119 -7.44 -1.24 -2.69
N SER A 120 -8.62 -0.92 -3.21
CA SER A 120 -9.89 -1.24 -2.54
C SER A 120 -10.09 -2.75 -2.40
N PHE A 121 -9.82 -3.51 -3.47
CA PHE A 121 -9.86 -4.97 -3.45
C PHE A 121 -8.83 -5.58 -2.50
N HIS A 122 -7.64 -4.98 -2.38
CA HIS A 122 -6.67 -5.35 -1.36
C HIS A 122 -7.25 -5.23 0.06
N SER A 123 -7.89 -4.10 0.38
CA SER A 123 -8.56 -3.91 1.68
C SER A 123 -9.68 -4.92 1.92
N PHE A 124 -10.47 -5.23 0.89
CA PHE A 124 -11.46 -6.30 0.94
C PHE A 124 -10.81 -7.64 1.28
N LEU A 125 -9.79 -8.06 0.54
CA LEU A 125 -9.08 -9.33 0.78
C LEU A 125 -8.49 -9.42 2.19
N VAL A 126 -7.90 -8.34 2.71
CA VAL A 126 -7.40 -8.29 4.09
C VAL A 126 -8.51 -8.59 5.08
N LYS A 127 -9.65 -7.89 4.95
CA LYS A 127 -10.78 -8.06 5.85
C LYS A 127 -11.43 -9.44 5.70
N SER A 128 -11.62 -9.94 4.48
CA SER A 128 -12.15 -11.30 4.25
C SER A 128 -11.26 -12.38 4.85
N LYS A 129 -9.95 -12.30 4.67
CA LYS A 129 -9.01 -13.28 5.24
C LYS A 129 -8.98 -13.22 6.76
N LEU A 130 -8.96 -12.02 7.32
CA LEU A 130 -9.02 -11.81 8.77
C LEU A 130 -10.33 -12.38 9.37
N TYR A 131 -11.45 -12.17 8.68
CA TYR A 131 -12.75 -12.72 9.08
C TYR A 131 -12.69 -14.25 9.17
N ASN A 132 -12.18 -14.91 8.13
CA ASN A 132 -12.06 -16.38 8.09
C ASN A 132 -11.05 -16.96 9.10
N MET A 133 -10.09 -16.16 9.59
CA MET A 133 -9.17 -16.59 10.66
C MET A 133 -9.76 -16.39 12.06
N SER A 134 -10.80 -15.54 12.19
CA SER A 134 -11.40 -15.16 13.48
C SER A 134 -12.71 -15.90 13.80
N VAL A 135 -13.21 -16.69 12.84
CA VAL A 135 -14.36 -17.60 12.98
C VAL A 135 -13.85 -18.94 13.45
#